data_AF-A0A2P4S637-F1
#
_entry.id   AF-A0A2P4S637-F1
#
_cell.length_a   1.000
_cell.length_b   1.000
_cell.length_c   1.000
_cell.angle_alpha   90.00
_cell.angle_beta   90.00
_cell.angle_gamma   90.00
#
_symmetry.space_group_name_H-M   'P 1'
#
loop_
_entity.id
_entity.type
_entity.pdbx_description
1 polymer ?
#
loop_
_entity_poly.entity_id
_entity_poly.type
_entity_poly.pdbx_seq_one_letter_code
_entity_poly.pdbx_strand_id
1 'polypeptide(L)' 'PYAVLTKDTLPQTYKRKRSWSRAVFSNLQRKGLEKRFEIQKYVTKPDRKQLAAMLGLTDAQ' A
#
# COMPACT_ATOMS: atom_id res chain seq x y z
N PRO A 1 -33.16 38.83 10.77
CA PRO A 1 -33.93 37.65 10.30
C PRO A 1 -32.93 36.59 9.79
N TYR A 2 -33.20 35.31 10.10
CA TYR A 2 -32.45 34.10 9.73
C TYR A 2 -31.16 33.83 10.54
N ALA A 3 -30.89 32.62 11.03
CA ALA A 3 -31.65 31.37 11.15
C ALA A 3 -30.93 30.52 12.20
N VAL A 4 -31.66 29.95 13.16
CA VAL A 4 -31.14 28.99 14.14
C VAL A 4 -30.90 27.66 13.40
N LEU A 5 -29.64 27.29 13.19
CA LEU A 5 -29.27 25.98 12.64
C LEU A 5 -29.13 24.97 13.79
N THR A 6 -30.24 24.35 14.16
CA THR A 6 -30.24 23.03 14.80
C THR A 6 -29.87 22.00 13.75
N LYS A 7 -28.67 21.44 13.81
CA LYS A 7 -28.39 20.12 13.28
C LYS A 7 -27.49 19.41 14.27
N ASP A 8 -28.04 18.36 14.86
CA ASP A 8 -27.33 17.28 15.51
C ASP A 8 -26.24 16.74 14.56
N THR A 9 -25.09 17.39 14.53
CA THR A 9 -23.90 16.89 13.85
C THR A 9 -23.19 15.97 14.83
N LEU A 10 -23.72 14.75 14.96
CA LEU A 10 -22.95 13.63 15.46
C LEU A 10 -21.60 13.64 14.73
N PRO A 11 -20.45 13.63 15.43
CA PRO A 11 -19.19 13.42 14.76
C PRO A 11 -19.20 11.96 14.30
N GLN A 12 -19.67 11.75 13.07
CA GLN A 12 -19.45 10.51 12.34
C GLN A 12 -17.94 10.33 12.33
N THR A 13 -17.45 9.44 13.17
CA THR A 13 -16.04 9.09 13.23
C THR A 13 -15.72 8.40 11.90
N TYR A 14 -15.40 9.20 10.89
CA TYR A 14 -14.83 8.71 9.65
C TYR A 14 -13.53 8.04 10.07
N LYS A 15 -13.57 6.73 10.31
CA LYS A 15 -12.37 5.94 10.59
C LYS A 15 -11.49 6.13 9.36
N ARG A 16 -10.54 7.07 9.46
CA ARG A 16 -9.60 7.36 8.38
C ARG A 16 -8.99 6.01 8.00
N LYS A 17 -9.21 5.59 6.75
CA LYS A 17 -8.57 4.38 6.23
C LYS A 17 -7.08 4.50 6.54
N ARG A 18 -6.54 3.53 7.27
CA ARG A 18 -5.15 3.56 7.73
C ARG A 18 -4.27 3.87 6.52
N SER A 19 -3.56 4.99 6.57
CA SER A 19 -2.63 5.36 5.52
C SER A 19 -1.64 4.22 5.33
N TRP A 20 -1.31 3.91 4.08
CA TRP A 20 -0.32 2.89 3.81
C TRP A 20 1.01 3.31 4.44
N SER A 21 1.50 2.49 5.38
CA SER A 21 2.82 2.69 5.96
C SER A 21 3.90 2.32 4.95
N ARG A 22 5.03 3.01 5.02
CA ARG A 22 6.21 2.69 4.20
C ARG A 22 6.62 1.23 4.41
N ALA A 23 6.78 0.50 3.31
CA ALA A 23 7.23 -0.88 3.35
C ALA A 23 8.70 -0.96 3.82
N VAL A 24 9.02 -1.99 4.58
CA VAL A 24 10.38 -2.33 5.01
C VAL A 24 10.64 -3.78 4.62
N PHE A 25 11.72 -4.00 3.88
CA PHE A 25 12.11 -5.32 3.36
C PHE A 25 13.26 -5.89 4.16
N SER A 26 13.25 -7.22 4.36
CA SER A 26 14.41 -7.95 4.86
C SER A 26 15.58 -7.88 3.86
N ASN A 27 16.79 -8.20 4.32
CA ASN A 27 17.96 -8.24 3.44
C ASN A 27 17.79 -9.26 2.30
N LEU A 28 17.13 -10.39 2.58
CA LEU A 28 16.85 -11.41 1.56
C LEU A 28 15.88 -10.88 0.50
N GLN A 29 14.80 -10.21 0.93
CA GLN A 29 13.81 -9.61 0.02
C GLN A 29 14.45 -8.55 -0.88
N ARG A 30 15.26 -7.66 -0.30
CA ARG A 30 15.96 -6.61 -1.08
C ARG A 30 16.87 -7.20 -2.14
N LYS A 31 17.69 -8.20 -1.80
CA LYS A 31 18.56 -8.90 -2.76
C LYS A 31 17.75 -9.57 -3.89
N GLY A 32 16.61 -10.17 -3.55
CA GLY A 32 15.72 -10.78 -4.53
C GLY A 32 15.12 -9.75 -5.51
N LEU A 33 14.71 -8.59 -5.00
CA LEU A 33 14.20 -7.48 -5.79
C LEU A 33 15.29 -6.87 -6.69
N GLU A 34 16.48 -6.62 -6.13
CA GLU A 34 17.65 -6.10 -6.86
C GLU A 34 18.04 -7.02 -8.02
N LYS A 35 18.13 -8.34 -7.78
CA LYS A 35 18.44 -9.32 -8.82
C LYS A 35 17.43 -9.32 -9.96
N ARG A 36 16.13 -9.22 -9.66
CA ARG A 36 15.11 -9.12 -10.72
C ARG A 36 15.20 -7.78 -11.46
N PHE A 37 15.46 -6.69 -10.74
CA PHE A 37 15.55 -5.35 -11.31
C PHE A 37 16.75 -5.19 -12.26
N GLU A 38 17.89 -5.83 -11.96
CA GLU A 38 19.06 -5.89 -12.84
C GLU A 38 18.72 -6.50 -14.21
N ILE A 39 17.93 -7.57 -14.22
CA ILE A 39 17.49 -8.25 -15.45
C ILE A 39 16.41 -7.42 -16.16
N GLN A 40 15.44 -6.92 -15.40
CA GLN A 40 14.27 -6.24 -15.94
C GLN A 40 13.80 -5.14 -14.97
N LYS A 41 14.13 -3.88 -15.33
CA LYS A 41 13.78 -2.71 -14.51
C LYS A 41 12.27 -2.53 -14.29
N TYR A 42 11.46 -3.01 -15.22
CA TYR A 42 9.99 -2.90 -15.16
C TYR A 42 9.34 -4.25 -15.41
N VAL A 43 8.76 -4.82 -14.37
CA VAL A 43 8.06 -6.10 -14.43
C VAL A 43 6.59 -5.91 -14.80
N THR A 44 6.02 -6.88 -15.52
CA THR A 44 4.58 -6.86 -15.82
C THR A 44 3.77 -7.17 -14.57
N LYS A 45 2.47 -6.86 -14.57
CA LYS A 45 1.57 -7.18 -13.44
C LYS A 45 1.62 -8.66 -13.01
N PRO A 46 1.54 -9.66 -13.91
CA PRO A 46 1.64 -11.06 -13.51
C PRO A 46 3.01 -11.41 -12.93
N ASP A 47 4.10 -10.92 -13.54
CA ASP A 47 5.46 -11.19 -13.06
C ASP A 47 5.70 -10.61 -11.66
N ARG A 48 5.16 -9.41 -11.40
CA ARG A 48 5.26 -8.78 -10.08
C ARG A 48 4.54 -9.61 -9.02
N LYS A 49 3.34 -10.12 -9.32
CA LYS A 49 2.60 -11.00 -8.40
C LYS A 49 3.39 -12.27 -8.09
N GLN A 50 4.00 -12.88 -9.10
CA GLN A 50 4.84 -14.08 -8.91
C GLN A 50 6.07 -13.76 -8.06
N LEU A 51 6.78 -12.66 -8.36
CA LEU A 51 7.94 -12.22 -7.60
C LEU A 51 7.59 -11.93 -6.13
N ALA A 52 6.47 -11.24 -5.89
CA ALA A 52 5.99 -10.94 -4.55
C ALA A 52 5.67 -12.24 -3.79
N ALA A 53 4.95 -13.18 -4.41
CA ALA A 53 4.67 -14.49 -3.81
C ALA A 53 5.96 -15.26 -3.45
N MET A 54 6.96 -15.26 -4.33
CA MET A 54 8.25 -15.90 -4.08
C MET A 54 9.02 -15.28 -2.91
N LEU A 55 8.86 -13.97 -2.68
CA LEU A 55 9.54 -13.23 -1.61
C LEU A 55 8.71 -13.08 -0.32
N GLY A 56 7.53 -13.69 -0.28
CA GLY A 56 6.59 -13.57 0.85
C GLY A 56 6.05 -12.14 1.02
N LEU A 57 5.90 -11.40 -0.08
CA LEU A 57 5.40 -10.03 -0.14
C LEU A 57 3.98 -10.00 -0.72
N THR A 58 3.25 -8.93 -0.44
CA THR A 58 2.00 -8.61 -1.13
C THR A 58 2.29 -7.90 -2.46
N ASP A 59 1.39 -8.00 -3.45
CA ASP A 59 1.54 -7.29 -4.74
C ASP A 59 1.60 -5.76 -4.61
N ALA A 60 1.15 -5.24 -3.47
CA ALA A 60 1.22 -3.82 -3.17
C ALA A 60 2.64 -3.39 -2.73
N GLN A 61 3.37 -4.22 -1.99
CA GLN A 61 4.69 -3.89 -1.46
C GLN A 61 5.76 -3.85 -2.56
#